data_AF-A0AAP0Z7C4-F1
#
_entry.id   AF-A0AAP0Z7C4-F1
#
_cell.length_a   1.000
_cell.length_b   1.000
_cell.length_c   1.000
_cell.angle_alpha   90.00
_cell.angle_beta   90.00
_cell.angle_gamma   90.00
#
_symmetry.space_group_name_H-M   'P 1'
#
loop_
_entity.id
_entity.type
_entity.pdbx_description
1 polymer ?
#
loop_
_entity_poly.entity_id
_entity_poly.type
_entity_poly.pdbx_seq_one_letter_code
_entity_poly.pdbx_strand_id
1 'polypeptide(L)'
;MKSFDHLKHTGCEVLDPRLLIACITGHDYRDAMKILAGQGCRLAAKTVTVNTQTGFADQDSATVELEAFREIGEYLAFCGGAQAMPHTLERITQAVQELMKRT
;
A
#
# COMPACT_ATOMS: atom_id res chain seq x y z
N MET A 1 -23.61 -9.26 -6.16
CA MET A 1 -22.86 -8.69 -5.01
C MET A 1 -21.52 -8.21 -5.54
N LYS A 2 -21.15 -6.93 -5.37
CA LYS A 2 -19.81 -6.46 -5.77
C LYS A 2 -18.79 -7.20 -4.88
N SER A 3 -17.82 -7.89 -5.48
CA SER A 3 -16.83 -8.66 -4.70
C SER A 3 -15.85 -7.70 -4.03
N PHE A 4 -15.68 -7.81 -2.71
CA PHE A 4 -14.72 -7.04 -1.92
C PHE A 4 -13.48 -7.89 -1.65
N ASP A 5 -12.90 -8.47 -2.71
CA ASP A 5 -11.76 -9.39 -2.61
C ASP A 5 -10.56 -8.78 -1.88
N HIS A 6 -10.45 -7.46 -1.89
CA HIS A 6 -9.44 -6.71 -1.16
C HIS A 6 -9.72 -6.58 0.34
N LEU A 7 -10.88 -6.93 0.90
CA LEU A 7 -11.14 -6.86 2.36
C LEU A 7 -11.15 -8.24 3.04
N LYS A 8 -11.03 -9.32 2.27
CA LYS A 8 -11.10 -10.70 2.79
C LYS A 8 -9.98 -11.05 3.78
N HIS A 9 -8.92 -10.23 3.83
CA HIS A 9 -7.75 -10.47 4.68
C HIS A 9 -7.74 -9.67 5.98
N THR A 10 -8.80 -8.93 6.31
CA THR A 10 -8.92 -8.16 7.56
C THR A 10 -8.90 -8.98 8.86
N GLY A 11 -9.06 -10.31 8.76
CA GLY A 11 -8.87 -11.27 9.85
C GLY A 11 -7.66 -12.20 9.68
N CYS A 12 -6.77 -11.93 8.71
CA CYS A 12 -5.61 -12.77 8.44
C CYS A 12 -4.38 -12.21 9.13
N GLU A 13 -3.73 -13.00 10.00
CA GLU A 13 -2.54 -12.56 10.76
C GLU A 13 -1.34 -12.15 9.90
N VAL A 14 -1.30 -12.55 8.62
CA VAL A 14 -0.16 -12.30 7.71
C VAL A 14 -0.49 -11.27 6.64
N LEU A 15 -1.76 -11.13 6.29
CA LEU A 15 -2.22 -10.24 5.23
C LEU A 15 -3.17 -9.16 5.74
N ASP A 16 -3.24 -8.94 7.06
CA ASP A 16 -4.08 -7.86 7.60
C ASP A 16 -3.54 -6.50 7.10
N PRO A 17 -4.36 -5.72 6.38
CA PRO A 17 -3.95 -4.39 5.91
C PRO A 17 -3.55 -3.42 7.04
N ARG A 18 -3.97 -3.66 8.29
CA ARG A 18 -3.52 -2.87 9.45
C ARG A 18 -2.02 -3.01 9.70
N LEU A 19 -1.41 -4.11 9.28
CA LEU A 19 0.04 -4.33 9.41
C LEU A 19 0.86 -3.41 8.50
N LEU A 20 0.25 -2.81 7.48
CA LEU A 20 0.94 -1.88 6.58
C LEU A 20 1.59 -0.71 7.33
N ILE A 21 0.93 -0.20 8.37
CA ILE A 21 1.48 0.88 9.20
C ILE A 21 2.76 0.40 9.90
N ALA A 22 2.71 -0.77 10.55
CA ALA A 22 3.86 -1.33 11.23
C ALA A 22 5.02 -1.59 10.25
N CYS A 23 4.74 -2.13 9.06
CA CYS A 23 5.75 -2.35 8.05
C CYS A 23 6.40 -1.04 7.56
N ILE A 24 5.63 0.03 7.39
CA ILE A 24 6.18 1.33 6.97
C ILE A 24 7.07 1.91 8.08
N THR A 25 6.60 1.93 9.32
CA THR A 25 7.39 2.44 10.48
C THR A 25 8.63 1.60 10.75
N GLY A 26 8.56 0.28 10.56
CA GLY A 26 9.69 -0.65 10.70
C GLY A 26 10.61 -0.70 9.48
N HIS A 27 10.30 0.02 8.41
CA HIS A 27 10.98 -0.05 7.11
C HIS A 27 10.98 -1.48 6.49
N ASP A 28 10.00 -2.31 6.84
CA ASP A 28 9.77 -3.67 6.34
C ASP A 28 8.98 -3.66 5.01
N TYR A 29 9.45 -2.89 4.03
CA TYR A 29 8.71 -2.63 2.78
C TYR A 29 8.44 -3.90 1.95
N ARG A 30 9.29 -4.93 2.08
CA ARG A 30 9.05 -6.22 1.42
C ARG A 30 7.80 -6.91 1.93
N ASP A 31 7.53 -6.82 3.23
CA ASP A 31 6.33 -7.41 3.82
C ASP A 31 5.09 -6.55 3.53
N ALA A 32 5.23 -5.23 3.50
CA ALA A 32 4.17 -4.34 3.00
C ALA A 32 3.75 -4.72 1.56
N MET A 33 4.70 -4.98 0.66
CA MET A 33 4.41 -5.40 -0.72
C MET A 33 3.70 -6.76 -0.78
N LYS A 34 4.05 -7.72 0.10
CA LYS A 34 3.34 -9.01 0.20
C LYS A 34 1.88 -8.81 0.62
N ILE A 35 1.64 -7.97 1.62
CA ILE A 35 0.29 -7.66 2.10
C ILE A 35 -0.55 -7.04 0.97
N LEU A 36 0.00 -6.04 0.26
CA LEU A 36 -0.65 -5.36 -0.86
C LEU A 36 -0.96 -6.31 -2.04
N ALA A 37 -0.02 -7.21 -2.37
CA ALA A 37 -0.24 -8.25 -3.37
C ALA A 37 -1.38 -9.20 -2.95
N GLY A 38 -1.42 -9.57 -1.66
CA GLY A 38 -2.51 -10.34 -1.06
C GLY A 38 -3.88 -9.65 -1.19
N GLN A 39 -3.93 -8.31 -1.01
CA GLN A 39 -5.15 -7.52 -1.24
C GLN A 39 -5.55 -7.40 -2.72
N GLY A 40 -4.78 -8.00 -3.64
CA GLY A 40 -5.07 -8.00 -5.08
C GLY A 40 -4.48 -6.82 -5.84
N CYS A 41 -3.58 -6.04 -5.24
CA CYS A 41 -2.88 -4.98 -5.95
C CYS A 41 -1.84 -5.56 -6.92
N ARG A 42 -2.10 -5.49 -8.22
CA ARG A 42 -1.18 -6.01 -9.25
C ARG A 42 0.16 -5.28 -9.28
N LEU A 43 0.17 -4.00 -8.92
CA LEU A 43 1.40 -3.21 -8.89
C LEU A 43 2.40 -3.75 -7.87
N ALA A 44 1.91 -4.40 -6.80
CA ALA A 44 2.73 -4.97 -5.74
C ALA A 44 3.54 -6.20 -6.19
N ALA A 45 3.20 -6.82 -7.33
CA ALA A 45 3.96 -7.93 -7.90
C ALA A 45 5.18 -7.46 -8.74
N LYS A 46 5.34 -6.16 -8.97
CA LYS A 46 6.43 -5.63 -9.81
C LYS A 46 7.72 -5.48 -9.00
N THR A 47 8.83 -5.87 -9.61
CA THR A 47 10.18 -5.58 -9.10
C THR A 47 10.39 -4.07 -8.98
N VAL A 48 10.82 -3.62 -7.81
CA VAL A 48 11.17 -2.22 -7.55
C VAL A 48 12.65 -2.01 -7.89
N THR A 49 12.93 -0.97 -8.67
CA THR A 49 14.28 -0.56 -9.06
C THR A 49 14.42 0.94 -8.86
N VAL A 50 15.64 1.47 -8.93
CA VAL A 50 15.90 2.92 -8.87
C VAL A 50 15.12 3.72 -9.92
N ASN A 51 14.75 3.10 -11.05
CA ASN A 51 14.01 3.72 -12.15
C ASN A 51 12.49 3.59 -12.03
N THR A 52 11.97 2.91 -11.00
CA THR A 52 10.53 2.72 -10.82
C THR A 52 9.85 4.09 -10.59
N GLN A 53 8.87 4.42 -11.44
CA GLN A 53 8.08 5.65 -11.32
C GLN A 53 6.92 5.44 -10.34
N THR A 54 6.82 6.33 -9.37
CA THR A 54 5.89 6.23 -8.22
C THR A 54 4.99 7.45 -8.07
N GLY A 55 5.29 8.55 -8.79
CA GLY A 55 4.62 9.85 -8.59
C GLY A 55 5.06 10.60 -7.33
N PHE A 56 6.06 10.10 -6.61
CA PHE A 56 6.56 10.66 -5.35
C PHE A 56 8.02 11.14 -5.42
N ALA A 57 8.62 11.16 -6.62
CA ALA A 57 10.04 11.45 -6.81
C ALA A 57 10.45 12.82 -6.23
N ASP A 58 9.55 13.81 -6.26
CA ASP A 58 9.81 15.18 -5.80
C ASP A 58 9.44 15.41 -4.32
N GLN A 59 9.05 14.37 -3.58
CA GLN A 59 8.63 14.46 -2.18
C GLN A 59 9.66 13.83 -1.24
N ASP A 60 9.86 14.38 -0.04
CA ASP A 60 10.71 13.75 0.98
C ASP A 60 10.06 12.48 1.59
N SER A 61 10.83 11.65 2.29
CA SER A 61 10.34 10.36 2.79
C SER A 61 9.23 10.52 3.83
N ALA A 62 9.30 11.55 4.67
CA ALA A 62 8.28 11.81 5.69
C ALA A 62 6.91 12.13 5.05
N THR A 63 6.91 12.89 3.95
CA THR A 63 5.71 13.21 3.18
C THR A 63 5.13 11.95 2.52
N VAL A 64 5.99 11.08 1.96
CA VAL A 64 5.56 9.81 1.36
C VAL A 64 4.98 8.85 2.40
N GLU A 65 5.60 8.77 3.58
CA GLU A 65 5.09 7.97 4.71
C GLU A 65 3.72 8.48 5.17
N LEU A 66 3.57 9.80 5.33
CA LEU A 66 2.30 10.42 5.73
C LEU A 66 1.18 10.11 4.71
N GLU A 67 1.48 10.23 3.41
CA GLU A 67 0.52 9.87 2.37
C GLU A 67 0.14 8.39 2.45
N ALA A 68 1.11 7.49 2.63
CA ALA A 68 0.82 6.06 2.79
C ALA A 68 -0.11 5.80 3.98
N PHE A 69 0.12 6.45 5.12
CA PHE A 69 -0.75 6.33 6.30
C PHE A 69 -2.16 6.85 6.02
N ARG A 70 -2.29 7.99 5.31
CA ARG A 70 -3.60 8.54 4.93
C ARG A 70 -4.38 7.54 4.07
N GLU A 71 -3.75 7.03 3.02
CA GLU A 71 -4.38 6.10 2.09
C GLU A 71 -4.72 4.76 2.76
N ILE A 72 -3.89 4.25 3.67
CA ILE A 72 -4.23 3.08 4.50
C ILE A 72 -5.48 3.37 5.35
N GLY A 73 -5.56 4.55 5.95
CA GLY A 73 -6.74 5.00 6.70
C GLY A 73 -7.99 5.03 5.82
N GLU A 74 -7.91 5.60 4.62
CA GLU A 74 -9.01 5.65 3.66
C GLU A 74 -9.46 4.25 3.22
N TYR A 75 -8.51 3.35 2.98
CA TYR A 75 -8.79 1.97 2.63
C TYR A 75 -9.51 1.23 3.78
N LEU A 76 -9.05 1.39 5.03
CA LEU A 76 -9.67 0.77 6.21
C LEU A 76 -11.06 1.35 6.52
N ALA A 77 -11.22 2.67 6.33
CA ALA A 77 -12.51 3.33 6.45
C ALA A 77 -13.44 3.03 5.27
N PHE A 78 -12.94 2.37 4.22
CA PHE A 78 -13.64 2.09 2.98
C PHE A 78 -14.22 3.36 2.33
N CYS A 79 -13.45 4.45 2.41
CA CYS A 79 -13.83 5.76 1.89
C CYS A 79 -14.07 5.69 0.38
N GLY A 80 -15.17 6.27 -0.09
CA GLY A 80 -15.57 6.22 -1.52
C GLY A 80 -16.08 4.84 -1.98
N GLY A 81 -16.11 3.83 -1.10
CA GLY A 81 -16.60 2.50 -1.38
C GLY A 81 -15.77 1.72 -2.41
N ALA A 82 -16.35 0.65 -2.96
CA ALA A 82 -15.63 -0.31 -3.83
C ALA A 82 -14.99 0.32 -5.08
N GLN A 83 -15.51 1.47 -5.54
CA GLN A 83 -15.00 2.15 -6.72
C GLN A 83 -13.64 2.84 -6.46
N ALA A 84 -13.40 3.31 -5.24
CA ALA A 84 -12.16 3.99 -4.86
C ALA A 84 -11.02 3.01 -4.51
N MET A 85 -11.34 1.79 -4.07
CA MET A 85 -10.37 0.84 -3.53
C MET A 85 -9.20 0.48 -4.46
N PRO A 86 -9.41 0.29 -5.79
CA PRO A 86 -8.28 0.07 -6.69
C PRO A 86 -7.28 1.23 -6.66
N HIS A 87 -7.78 2.47 -6.64
CA HIS A 87 -6.96 3.67 -6.58
C HIS A 87 -6.22 3.75 -5.24
N THR A 88 -6.92 3.58 -4.11
CA THR A 88 -6.30 3.65 -2.78
C THR A 88 -5.20 2.60 -2.62
N LEU A 89 -5.44 1.34 -3.02
CA LEU A 89 -4.42 0.28 -2.98
C LEU A 89 -3.22 0.60 -3.87
N GLU A 90 -3.45 1.19 -5.05
CA GLU A 90 -2.38 1.61 -5.94
C GLU A 90 -1.54 2.73 -5.33
N ARG A 91 -2.17 3.74 -4.70
CA ARG A 91 -1.50 4.84 -4.03
C ARG A 91 -0.63 4.36 -2.86
N ILE A 92 -1.15 3.49 -2.00
CA ILE A 92 -0.36 2.87 -0.92
C ILE A 92 0.85 2.14 -1.53
N THR A 93 0.63 1.36 -2.60
CA THR A 93 1.70 0.61 -3.25
C THR A 93 2.78 1.52 -3.82
N GLN A 94 2.41 2.59 -4.51
CA GLN A 94 3.35 3.56 -5.06
C GLN A 94 4.18 4.22 -3.96
N ALA A 95 3.57 4.54 -2.81
CA ALA A 95 4.29 5.12 -1.68
C ALA A 95 5.30 4.12 -1.10
N VAL A 96 4.89 2.86 -0.89
CA VAL A 96 5.79 1.78 -0.42
C VAL A 96 6.94 1.54 -1.41
N GLN A 97 6.66 1.53 -2.72
CA GLN A 97 7.70 1.40 -3.75
C GLN A 97 8.69 2.56 -3.73
N GLU A 98 8.21 3.78 -3.47
CA GLU A 98 9.08 4.94 -3.37
C GLU A 98 9.99 4.86 -2.15
N LEU A 99 9.43 4.52 -0.99
CA LEU A 99 10.21 4.36 0.24
C LEU A 99 11.26 3.24 0.09
N MET A 100 10.89 2.13 -0.55
CA MET A 100 11.79 1.02 -0.83
C MET A 100 12.95 1.39 -1.77
N LYS A 101 12.78 2.35 -2.69
CA LYS A 101 13.88 2.85 -3.54
C LYS A 101 14.92 3.67 -2.77
N ARG A 102 14.53 4.21 -1.61
CA ARG A 102 15.32 5.18 -0.83
C ARG A 102 16.14 4.52 0.29
N THR A 103 15.81 3.28 0.64
CA THR A 103 16.58 2.37 1.51
C THR A 103 17.57 1.53 0.73
#